data_AF-A0A2W6IU67-F1
#
_entry.id   AF-A0A2W6IU67-F1
#
_cell.length_a   1.000
_cell.length_b   1.000
_cell.length_c   1.000
_cell.angle_alpha   90.00
_cell.angle_beta   90.00
_cell.angle_gamma   90.00
#
_symmetry.space_group_name_H-M   'P 1'
#
loop_
_entity.id
_entity.type
_entity.pdbx_description
1 polymer ?
#
loop_
_entity_poly.entity_id
_entity_poly.type
_entity_poly.pdbx_seq_one_letter_code
_entity_poly.pdbx_strand_id
1 'polypeptide(L)'
;MMRLLVLTCAPLSALASPDASTRRAHALPSGEITAGIDANFRLYLSLLLAADPVARRTLDAQWKGTFQPPGYLDRLQEVRARIGDDEAAERFLVPAGFESPGIGAASLDRLGRVTCTALSTRAGPTANTATLSYRCSVPDLTPLYARYREATKAGSRAAAPAEMADIFRRQVRILRGSGSRSISGDLEFFRHGQGAWLSGSANSLEAKLLDAFIPYHGWDRRMLEEEAPTLTGSVACDWPLHRLRNCVSQQAPHRIGHFNALQAEILDAAKGMDEHQLLTYCNNQVSPYLHFEYSGLTCP
;
A
#
# COMPACT_ATOMS: atom_id res chain seq x y z
N MET A 1 -18.81 -12.35 -29.85
CA MET A 1 -18.19 -11.57 -30.94
C MET A 1 -18.76 -10.16 -30.96
N MET A 2 -18.10 -9.22 -30.28
CA MET A 2 -18.46 -7.80 -30.34
C MET A 2 -17.16 -7.01 -30.59
N ARG A 3 -17.18 -6.23 -31.68
CA ARG A 3 -16.02 -5.55 -32.29
C ARG A 3 -15.52 -4.39 -31.41
N LEU A 4 -14.20 -4.28 -31.24
CA LEU A 4 -13.52 -3.07 -30.76
C LEU A 4 -13.86 -1.89 -31.68
N LEU A 5 -14.36 -0.80 -31.10
CA LEU A 5 -14.48 0.50 -31.75
C LEU A 5 -13.26 1.35 -31.36
N VAL A 6 -12.37 1.55 -32.33
CA VAL A 6 -11.24 2.47 -32.27
C VAL A 6 -11.78 3.90 -32.40
N LEU A 7 -11.73 4.67 -31.32
CA LEU A 7 -12.01 6.10 -31.33
C LEU A 7 -10.78 6.86 -31.83
N THR A 8 -10.85 7.31 -33.07
CA THR A 8 -9.89 8.23 -33.70
C THR A 8 -10.24 9.67 -33.29
N CYS A 9 -9.44 10.29 -32.42
CA CYS A 9 -9.48 11.73 -32.21
C CYS A 9 -8.51 12.42 -33.19
N ALA A 10 -9.06 13.12 -34.18
CA ALA A 10 -8.35 14.13 -34.96
C ALA A 10 -8.43 15.50 -34.27
N PRO A 11 -7.46 16.41 -34.51
CA PRO A 11 -7.20 17.56 -33.65
C PRO A 11 -8.04 18.79 -34.04
N LEU A 12 -8.66 19.43 -33.05
CA LEU A 12 -9.25 20.75 -33.20
C LEU A 12 -8.23 21.80 -32.76
N SER A 13 -7.54 22.37 -33.74
CA SER A 13 -6.72 23.56 -33.58
C SER A 13 -7.59 24.82 -33.48
N ALA A 14 -7.12 25.75 -32.65
CA ALA A 14 -7.29 27.20 -32.73
C ALA A 14 -8.68 27.80 -32.40
N LEU A 15 -8.81 28.23 -31.14
CA LEU A 15 -9.43 29.52 -30.82
C LEU A 15 -8.49 30.29 -29.90
N ALA A 16 -7.95 31.38 -30.43
CA ALA A 16 -7.10 32.33 -29.72
C ALA A 16 -7.92 33.51 -29.20
N SER A 17 -7.65 33.92 -27.96
CA SER A 17 -7.61 35.31 -27.42
C SER A 17 -8.04 35.35 -25.94
N PRO A 18 -7.70 36.40 -25.16
CA PRO A 18 -6.51 37.26 -25.18
C PRO A 18 -5.86 37.38 -23.77
N ASP A 19 -4.60 37.85 -23.73
CA ASP A 19 -3.91 38.47 -22.58
C ASP A 19 -4.22 37.97 -21.15
N ALA A 20 -3.63 36.82 -20.80
CA ALA A 20 -3.23 36.58 -19.42
C ALA A 20 -1.74 36.90 -19.31
N SER A 21 -1.44 38.11 -18.83
CA SER A 21 -0.12 38.50 -18.36
C SER A 21 0.49 37.39 -17.52
N THR A 22 1.49 36.72 -18.09
CA THR A 22 2.28 35.68 -17.45
C THR A 22 3.06 36.34 -16.32
N ARG A 23 2.48 36.40 -15.12
CA ARG A 23 3.30 36.36 -13.91
C ARG A 23 4.07 35.04 -14.00
N ARG A 24 5.33 35.11 -14.44
CA ARG A 24 6.29 34.04 -14.20
C ARG A 24 6.20 33.74 -12.71
N ALA A 25 5.60 32.60 -12.37
CA ALA A 25 5.86 31.99 -11.08
C ALA A 25 7.38 31.82 -11.05
N HIS A 26 8.07 32.62 -10.23
CA HIS A 26 9.49 32.42 -10.00
C HIS A 26 9.65 30.97 -9.56
N ALA A 27 10.28 30.15 -10.41
CA ALA A 27 10.67 28.80 -10.03
C ALA A 27 11.54 28.96 -8.78
N LEU A 28 11.10 28.39 -7.65
CA LEU A 28 11.88 28.45 -6.44
C LEU A 28 13.24 27.79 -6.69
N PRO A 29 14.34 28.28 -6.08
CA PRO A 29 15.60 27.58 -6.10
C PRO A 29 15.41 26.15 -5.60
N SER A 30 16.07 25.19 -6.23
CA SER A 30 15.98 23.76 -5.85
C SER A 30 16.23 23.49 -4.36
N GLY A 31 17.04 24.33 -3.69
CA GLY A 31 17.30 24.26 -2.26
C GLY A 31 16.09 24.58 -1.37
N GLU A 32 15.24 25.54 -1.73
CA GLU A 32 14.06 25.90 -0.94
C GLU A 32 12.95 24.84 -1.05
N ILE A 33 12.81 24.24 -2.25
CA ILE A 33 11.90 23.13 -2.50
C ILE A 33 12.26 21.95 -1.58
N THR A 34 13.53 21.56 -1.58
CA THR A 34 14.02 20.45 -0.75
C THR A 34 13.82 20.72 0.74
N ALA A 35 14.17 21.91 1.23
CA ALA A 35 14.01 22.25 2.65
C ALA A 35 12.54 22.21 3.12
N GLY A 36 11.62 22.73 2.31
CA GLY A 36 10.19 22.72 2.63
C GLY A 36 9.57 21.31 2.62
N ILE A 37 10.01 20.45 1.70
CA ILE A 37 9.58 19.06 1.61
C ILE A 37 10.13 18.25 2.78
N ASP A 38 11.42 18.38 3.08
CA ASP A 38 12.06 17.67 4.20
C ASP A 38 11.42 18.04 5.55
N ALA A 39 11.08 19.32 5.74
CA ALA A 39 10.38 19.77 6.94
C ALA A 39 9.00 19.09 7.07
N ASN A 40 8.22 19.02 5.99
CA ASN A 40 6.90 18.38 6.02
C ASN A 40 6.99 16.86 6.13
N PHE A 41 7.98 16.23 5.50
CA PHE A 41 8.25 14.81 5.69
C PHE A 41 8.48 14.48 7.16
N ARG A 42 9.24 15.29 7.90
CA ARG A 42 9.41 15.14 9.35
C ARG A 42 8.10 15.28 10.12
N LEU A 43 7.21 16.19 9.74
CA LEU A 43 5.88 16.30 10.37
C LEU A 43 5.05 15.03 10.17
N TYR A 44 5.01 14.48 8.96
CA TYR A 44 4.33 13.21 8.70
C TYR A 44 4.94 12.05 9.48
N LEU A 45 6.28 11.98 9.59
CA LEU A 45 6.95 10.98 10.42
C LEU A 45 6.59 11.12 11.91
N SER A 46 6.61 12.32 12.46
CA SER A 46 6.21 12.56 13.85
C SER A 46 4.76 12.17 14.11
N LEU A 47 3.86 12.43 13.14
CA LEU A 47 2.47 12.00 13.22
C LEU A 47 2.34 10.47 13.20
N LEU A 48 3.01 9.79 12.27
CA LEU A 48 2.92 8.33 12.10
C LEU A 48 3.56 7.53 13.23
N LEU A 49 4.75 7.95 13.67
CA LEU A 49 5.57 7.18 14.61
C LEU A 49 5.23 7.49 16.08
N ALA A 50 4.87 8.74 16.36
CA ALA A 50 4.67 9.22 17.73
C ALA A 50 3.25 9.73 18.00
N ALA A 51 2.36 9.79 17.01
CA ALA A 51 1.06 10.47 17.12
C ALA A 51 1.21 11.91 17.65
N ASP A 52 2.27 12.61 17.22
CA ASP A 52 2.65 13.91 17.77
C ASP A 52 1.53 14.96 17.54
N PRO A 53 0.92 15.50 18.62
CA PRO A 53 -0.17 16.46 18.50
C PRO A 53 0.28 17.82 17.96
N VAL A 54 1.57 18.18 18.10
CA VAL A 54 2.13 19.39 17.49
C VAL A 54 2.24 19.21 15.99
N ALA A 55 2.76 18.07 15.54
CA ALA A 55 2.82 17.73 14.12
C ALA A 55 1.41 17.69 13.52
N ARG A 56 0.45 17.08 14.22
CA ARG A 56 -0.97 17.06 13.81
C ARG A 56 -1.52 18.47 13.58
N ARG A 57 -1.44 19.33 14.60
CA ARG A 57 -1.95 20.72 14.50
C ARG A 57 -1.26 21.52 13.39
N THR A 58 0.03 21.29 13.20
CA THR A 58 0.81 21.96 12.15
C THR A 58 0.31 21.54 10.77
N LEU A 59 0.15 20.23 10.55
CA LEU A 59 -0.40 19.69 9.30
C LEU A 59 -1.83 20.20 9.08
N ASP A 60 -2.73 20.11 10.07
CA ASP A 60 -4.10 20.65 9.96
C ASP A 60 -4.11 22.12 9.51
N ALA A 61 -3.24 22.96 10.09
CA ALA A 61 -3.12 24.36 9.70
C ALA A 61 -2.61 24.55 8.26
N GLN A 62 -1.66 23.72 7.83
CA GLN A 62 -1.11 23.77 6.47
C GLN A 62 -2.10 23.27 5.41
N TRP A 63 -2.97 22.32 5.76
CA TRP A 63 -4.04 21.82 4.89
C TRP A 63 -5.23 22.79 4.78
N LYS A 64 -5.32 23.81 5.64
CA LYS A 64 -6.42 24.79 5.61
C LYS A 64 -6.47 25.52 4.26
N GLY A 65 -7.64 25.52 3.63
CA GLY A 65 -7.84 26.14 2.31
C GLY A 65 -7.34 25.29 1.13
N THR A 66 -6.93 24.04 1.39
CA THR A 66 -6.67 23.02 0.35
C THR A 66 -7.67 21.87 0.50
N PHE A 67 -7.81 21.05 -0.54
CA PHE A 67 -8.63 19.84 -0.44
C PHE A 67 -7.87 18.76 0.32
N GLN A 68 -8.30 18.45 1.54
CA GLN A 68 -7.86 17.28 2.29
C GLN A 68 -8.91 16.18 2.19
N PRO A 69 -8.57 14.95 1.77
CA PRO A 69 -9.51 13.84 1.84
C PRO A 69 -10.05 13.69 3.27
N PRO A 70 -11.36 13.51 3.47
CA PRO A 70 -11.93 13.37 4.81
C PRO A 70 -11.22 12.31 5.65
N GLY A 71 -10.88 12.66 6.89
CA GLY A 71 -10.19 11.80 7.86
C GLY A 71 -8.74 11.43 7.48
N TYR A 72 -8.11 12.12 6.53
CA TYR A 72 -6.76 11.76 6.07
C TYR A 72 -5.73 11.77 7.20
N LEU A 73 -5.65 12.87 7.96
CA LEU A 73 -4.69 12.97 9.06
C LEU A 73 -5.09 12.13 10.28
N ASP A 74 -6.39 11.86 10.46
CA ASP A 74 -6.87 10.94 11.51
C ASP A 74 -6.34 9.53 11.27
N ARG A 75 -6.47 9.01 10.05
CA ARG A 75 -5.92 7.70 9.67
C ARG A 75 -4.41 7.61 9.89
N LEU A 76 -3.66 8.64 9.50
CA LEU A 76 -2.21 8.67 9.73
C LEU A 76 -1.86 8.69 11.23
N GLN A 77 -2.65 9.37 12.05
CA GLN A 77 -2.45 9.43 13.50
C GLN A 77 -2.79 8.11 14.21
N GLU A 78 -3.71 7.33 13.66
CA GLU A 78 -4.13 6.02 14.19
C GLU A 78 -3.08 4.92 14.00
N VAL A 79 -2.06 5.12 13.18
CA VAL A 79 -1.03 4.10 12.89
C VAL A 79 -0.38 3.58 14.18
N ARG A 80 -0.02 4.46 15.10
CA ARG A 80 0.55 4.06 16.39
C ARG A 80 -0.43 3.20 17.20
N ALA A 81 -1.70 3.58 17.26
CA ALA A 81 -2.72 2.82 17.98
C ALA A 81 -2.90 1.42 17.37
N ARG A 82 -2.98 1.32 16.05
CA ARG A 82 -3.11 0.06 15.32
C ARG A 82 -1.89 -0.85 15.54
N ILE A 83 -0.68 -0.31 15.51
CA ILE A 83 0.57 -1.06 15.80
C ILE A 83 0.60 -1.60 17.23
N GLY A 84 0.01 -0.86 18.18
CA GLY A 84 -0.07 -1.23 19.58
C GLY A 84 -1.26 -2.12 19.95
N ASP A 85 -2.17 -2.40 19.02
CA ASP A 85 -3.37 -3.18 19.27
C ASP A 85 -3.05 -4.68 19.23
N ASP A 86 -3.21 -5.35 20.36
CA ASP A 86 -3.07 -6.80 20.52
C ASP A 86 -4.40 -7.50 20.83
N GLU A 87 -5.54 -6.80 20.77
CA GLU A 87 -6.84 -7.34 21.14
C GLU A 87 -7.20 -8.60 20.34
N ALA A 88 -6.92 -8.60 19.03
CA ALA A 88 -7.17 -9.76 18.18
C ALA A 88 -6.34 -10.99 18.61
N ALA A 89 -5.09 -10.77 19.03
CA ALA A 89 -4.22 -11.84 19.53
C ALA A 89 -4.72 -12.36 20.89
N GLU A 90 -5.13 -11.47 21.79
CA GLU A 90 -5.65 -11.84 23.11
C GLU A 90 -6.96 -12.63 23.02
N ARG A 91 -7.92 -12.14 22.21
CA ARG A 91 -9.20 -12.83 21.96
C ARG A 91 -9.00 -14.22 21.38
N PHE A 92 -7.91 -14.43 20.63
CA PHE A 92 -7.58 -15.74 20.07
C PHE A 92 -6.88 -16.67 21.06
N LEU A 93 -5.95 -16.15 21.87
CA LEU A 93 -5.08 -16.96 22.71
C LEU A 93 -5.60 -17.23 24.12
N VAL A 94 -6.20 -16.23 24.77
CA VAL A 94 -6.62 -16.33 26.18
C VAL A 94 -7.68 -17.41 26.38
N PRO A 95 -8.74 -17.51 25.55
CA PRO A 95 -9.72 -18.60 25.68
C PRO A 95 -9.12 -19.99 25.46
N ALA A 96 -7.99 -20.09 24.77
CA ALA A 96 -7.26 -21.33 24.54
C ALA A 96 -6.24 -21.65 25.66
N GLY A 97 -6.21 -20.87 26.75
CA GLY A 97 -5.34 -21.09 27.91
C GLY A 97 -3.92 -20.54 27.75
N PHE A 98 -3.68 -19.66 26.78
CA PHE A 98 -2.38 -19.02 26.58
C PHE A 98 -2.37 -17.59 27.11
N GLU A 99 -1.27 -17.20 27.74
CA GLU A 99 -1.04 -15.80 28.15
C GLU A 99 -0.91 -14.87 26.95
N SER A 100 -1.35 -13.62 27.11
CA SER A 100 -1.09 -12.56 26.14
C SER A 100 0.42 -12.38 25.95
N PRO A 101 0.94 -12.45 24.71
CA PRO A 101 2.36 -12.35 24.44
C PRO A 101 2.90 -10.92 24.65
N GLY A 102 2.02 -9.90 24.76
CA GLY A 102 2.41 -8.50 24.86
C GLY A 102 3.04 -7.96 23.57
N ILE A 103 2.50 -8.35 22.40
CA ILE A 103 2.97 -7.86 21.10
C ILE A 103 2.78 -6.36 20.98
N GLY A 104 1.64 -5.82 21.40
CA GLY A 104 1.34 -4.39 21.27
C GLY A 104 2.39 -3.53 21.94
N ALA A 105 2.70 -3.81 23.21
CA ALA A 105 3.74 -3.10 23.96
C ALA A 105 5.13 -3.24 23.31
N ALA A 106 5.51 -4.43 22.85
CA ALA A 106 6.79 -4.65 22.17
C ALA A 106 6.87 -3.90 20.82
N SER A 107 5.76 -3.84 20.09
CA SER A 107 5.63 -3.10 18.84
C SER A 107 5.77 -1.59 19.07
N LEU A 108 5.12 -1.03 20.09
CA LEU A 108 5.19 0.40 20.40
C LEU A 108 6.58 0.85 20.84
N ASP A 109 7.26 0.03 21.65
CA ASP A 109 8.66 0.24 22.04
C ASP A 109 9.59 0.20 20.81
N ARG A 110 9.38 -0.78 19.93
CA ARG A 110 10.17 -0.91 18.69
C ARG A 110 9.88 0.20 17.68
N LEU A 111 8.65 0.70 17.62
CA LEU A 111 8.24 1.83 16.77
C LEU A 111 9.01 3.10 17.14
N GLY A 112 9.25 3.34 18.44
CA GLY A 112 10.08 4.45 18.93
C GLY A 112 11.54 4.40 18.48
N ARG A 113 12.01 3.26 17.96
CA ARG A 113 13.36 3.06 17.41
C ARG A 113 13.41 3.07 15.87
N VAL A 114 12.30 3.36 15.20
CA VAL A 114 12.27 3.49 13.74
C VAL A 114 12.93 4.79 13.33
N THR A 115 13.90 4.69 12.42
CA THR A 115 14.59 5.86 11.86
C THR A 115 14.32 5.94 10.37
N CYS A 116 13.81 7.08 9.91
CA CYS A 116 13.56 7.35 8.50
C CYS A 116 14.45 8.49 8.01
N THR A 117 15.00 8.36 6.80
CA THR A 117 15.90 9.32 6.17
C THR A 117 15.37 9.69 4.79
N ALA A 118 15.29 10.99 4.52
CA ALA A 118 15.10 11.52 3.18
C ALA A 118 16.37 11.28 2.36
N LEU A 119 16.22 10.71 1.16
CA LEU A 119 17.34 10.37 0.29
C LEU A 119 17.54 11.43 -0.81
N SER A 120 16.46 11.76 -1.52
CA SER A 120 16.51 12.70 -2.63
C SER A 120 15.15 13.29 -2.92
N THR A 121 15.13 14.54 -3.37
CA THR A 121 13.93 15.24 -3.81
C THR A 121 14.04 15.53 -5.30
N ARG A 122 13.02 15.15 -6.06
CA ARG A 122 12.92 15.40 -7.50
C ARG A 122 11.74 16.32 -7.76
N ALA A 123 11.95 17.36 -8.57
CA ALA A 123 10.86 18.21 -9.03
C ALA A 123 9.90 17.39 -9.91
N GLY A 124 8.61 17.64 -9.75
CA GLY A 124 7.57 17.00 -10.53
C GLY A 124 7.31 17.69 -11.88
N PRO A 125 6.29 17.25 -12.62
CA PRO A 125 5.92 17.84 -13.92
C PRO A 125 5.51 19.31 -13.85
N THR A 126 5.20 19.82 -12.66
CA THR A 126 4.82 21.22 -12.43
C THR A 126 5.71 21.83 -11.34
N ALA A 127 5.79 23.17 -11.31
CA ALA A 127 6.52 23.90 -10.27
C ALA A 127 5.93 23.74 -8.84
N ASN A 128 4.81 23.02 -8.71
CA ASN A 128 4.07 22.80 -7.47
C ASN A 128 3.93 21.31 -7.12
N THR A 129 4.65 20.43 -7.81
CA THR A 129 4.71 19.01 -7.50
C THR A 129 6.16 18.56 -7.34
N ALA A 130 6.38 17.57 -6.50
CA ALA A 130 7.69 16.98 -6.25
C ALA A 130 7.55 15.56 -5.69
N THR A 131 8.63 14.79 -5.78
CA THR A 131 8.72 13.43 -5.23
C THR A 131 9.92 13.34 -4.30
N LEU A 132 9.69 12.89 -3.08
CA LEU A 132 10.71 12.61 -2.08
C LEU A 132 10.92 11.10 -1.97
N SER A 133 12.14 10.63 -2.26
CA SER A 133 12.53 9.25 -1.98
C SER A 133 13.03 9.14 -0.53
N TYR A 134 12.62 8.09 0.18
CA TYR A 134 12.99 7.87 1.58
C TYR A 134 13.43 6.43 1.83
N ARG A 135 14.11 6.24 2.97
CA ARG A 135 14.42 4.93 3.55
C ARG A 135 14.13 4.92 5.04
N CYS A 136 13.49 3.88 5.54
CA CYS A 136 13.29 3.65 6.97
C CYS A 136 13.92 2.33 7.42
N SER A 137 14.47 2.32 8.64
CA SER A 137 14.92 1.11 9.34
C SER A 137 13.78 0.62 10.24
N VAL A 138 13.27 -0.58 9.97
CA VAL A 138 12.10 -1.19 10.62
C VAL A 138 12.44 -2.60 11.13
N PRO A 139 11.68 -3.18 12.08
CA PRO A 139 11.92 -4.55 12.52
C PRO A 139 11.89 -5.56 11.35
N ASP A 140 12.76 -6.57 11.41
CA ASP A 140 12.80 -7.65 10.43
C ASP A 140 12.01 -8.87 10.91
N LEU A 141 10.71 -8.90 10.60
CA LEU A 141 9.83 -10.04 10.87
C LEU A 141 9.89 -11.13 9.78
N THR A 142 10.68 -10.95 8.72
CA THR A 142 10.76 -11.88 7.58
C THR A 142 11.06 -13.34 7.98
N PRO A 143 11.92 -13.62 8.99
CA PRO A 143 12.19 -14.99 9.42
C PRO A 143 10.98 -15.75 9.98
N LEU A 144 9.89 -15.05 10.33
CA LEU A 144 8.68 -15.68 10.84
C LEU A 144 7.76 -16.20 9.74
N TYR A 145 7.91 -15.72 8.49
CA TYR A 145 6.97 -16.01 7.41
C TYR A 145 6.78 -17.52 7.17
N ALA A 146 7.88 -18.27 7.05
CA ALA A 146 7.81 -19.71 6.83
C ALA A 146 7.05 -20.43 7.96
N ARG A 147 7.24 -20.00 9.21
CA ARG A 147 6.57 -20.59 10.37
C ARG A 147 5.10 -20.22 10.42
N TYR A 148 4.77 -18.97 10.10
CA TYR A 148 3.39 -18.51 9.94
C TYR A 148 2.68 -19.35 8.88
N ARG A 149 3.28 -19.47 7.68
CA ARG A 149 2.76 -20.26 6.57
C ARG A 149 2.48 -21.71 6.93
N GLU A 150 3.40 -22.37 7.64
CA GLU A 150 3.20 -23.74 8.08
C GLU A 150 2.06 -23.86 9.10
N ALA A 151 1.93 -22.90 10.00
CA ALA A 151 0.84 -22.89 10.99
C ALA A 151 -0.53 -22.61 10.34
N THR A 152 -0.58 -21.85 9.25
CA THR A 152 -1.82 -21.40 8.60
C THR A 152 -2.21 -22.19 7.35
N LYS A 153 -1.56 -23.32 7.05
CA LYS A 153 -1.67 -24.04 5.76
C LYS A 153 -3.10 -24.17 5.21
N ALA A 154 -3.22 -23.86 3.92
CA ALA A 154 -4.49 -23.65 3.22
C ALA A 154 -5.46 -24.84 3.27
N GLY A 155 -6.70 -24.50 3.60
CA GLY A 155 -7.85 -25.39 3.57
C GLY A 155 -8.43 -25.76 4.93
N SER A 156 -7.75 -25.48 6.04
CA SER A 156 -8.24 -25.78 7.39
C SER A 156 -8.07 -24.61 8.32
N ARG A 157 -9.15 -24.33 9.08
CA ARG A 157 -9.29 -23.49 10.28
C ARG A 157 -7.98 -22.91 10.82
N ALA A 158 -8.00 -21.58 11.03
CA ALA A 158 -7.04 -20.78 11.80
C ALA A 158 -6.00 -21.60 12.58
N ALA A 159 -4.72 -21.29 12.33
CA ALA A 159 -3.55 -21.90 12.98
C ALA A 159 -3.81 -22.26 14.44
N ALA A 160 -3.35 -23.44 14.89
CA ALA A 160 -3.64 -23.88 16.26
C ALA A 160 -3.15 -22.82 17.27
N PRO A 161 -3.91 -22.53 18.35
CA PRO A 161 -3.53 -21.50 19.32
C PRO A 161 -2.11 -21.64 19.86
N ALA A 162 -1.63 -22.87 20.05
CA ALA A 162 -0.26 -23.14 20.48
C ALA A 162 0.81 -22.67 19.48
N GLU A 163 0.57 -22.86 18.19
CA GLU A 163 1.49 -22.46 17.11
C GLU A 163 1.53 -20.94 16.98
N MET A 164 0.36 -20.30 17.01
CA MET A 164 0.25 -18.85 17.00
C MET A 164 0.89 -18.21 18.25
N ALA A 165 0.70 -18.80 19.42
CA ALA A 165 1.36 -18.33 20.64
C ALA A 165 2.88 -18.38 20.51
N ASP A 166 3.46 -19.43 19.91
CA ASP A 166 4.91 -19.49 19.66
C ASP A 166 5.37 -18.48 18.59
N ILE A 167 4.59 -18.26 17.52
CA ILE A 167 4.88 -17.22 16.52
C ILE A 167 4.89 -15.83 17.18
N PHE A 168 3.89 -15.51 18.00
CA PHE A 168 3.79 -14.23 18.70
C PHE A 168 4.93 -14.03 19.71
N ARG A 169 5.31 -15.07 20.48
CA ARG A 169 6.49 -15.01 21.37
C ARG A 169 7.78 -14.76 20.59
N ARG A 170 7.91 -15.31 19.37
CA ARG A 170 9.08 -15.04 18.50
C ARG A 170 9.05 -13.62 17.95
N GLN A 171 7.88 -13.13 17.54
CA GLN A 171 7.72 -11.74 17.11
C GLN A 171 8.13 -10.77 18.22
N VAL A 172 7.66 -10.98 19.46
CA VAL A 172 8.07 -10.15 20.61
C VAL A 172 9.58 -10.16 20.81
N ARG A 173 10.24 -11.31 20.67
CA ARG A 173 11.72 -11.39 20.74
C ARG A 173 12.40 -10.59 19.64
N ILE A 174 11.89 -10.64 18.40
CA ILE A 174 12.43 -9.85 17.29
C ILE A 174 12.20 -8.35 17.51
N LEU A 175 11.00 -7.96 17.95
CA LEU A 175 10.64 -6.56 18.23
C LEU A 175 11.51 -5.97 19.36
N ARG A 176 11.85 -6.75 20.38
CA ARG A 176 12.78 -6.35 21.45
C ARG A 176 14.25 -6.34 21.01
N GLY A 177 14.59 -7.08 19.96
CA GLY A 177 15.95 -7.15 19.41
C GLY A 177 16.34 -5.95 18.56
N SER A 178 17.59 -5.99 18.06
CA SER A 178 18.16 -4.97 17.17
C SER A 178 18.00 -5.28 15.67
N GLY A 179 17.53 -6.48 15.33
CA GLY A 179 17.30 -6.92 13.96
C GLY A 179 16.43 -5.90 13.20
N SER A 180 16.97 -5.41 12.08
CA SER A 180 16.33 -4.37 11.28
C SER A 180 16.48 -4.68 9.80
N ARG A 181 15.45 -4.34 9.01
CA ARG A 181 15.51 -4.30 7.55
C ARG A 181 15.18 -2.91 7.07
N SER A 182 15.61 -2.58 5.85
CA SER A 182 15.24 -1.32 5.20
C SER A 182 13.94 -1.46 4.43
N ILE A 183 13.03 -0.50 4.60
CA ILE A 183 11.95 -0.22 3.64
C ILE A 183 12.26 1.08 2.95
N SER A 184 11.96 1.18 1.66
CA SER A 184 12.11 2.41 0.88
C SER A 184 10.84 2.67 0.08
N GLY A 185 10.66 3.92 -0.32
CA GLY A 185 9.54 4.34 -1.14
C GLY A 185 9.69 5.79 -1.56
N ASP A 186 8.70 6.23 -2.33
CA ASP A 186 8.58 7.60 -2.80
C ASP A 186 7.31 8.21 -2.21
N LEU A 187 7.38 9.47 -1.82
CA LEU A 187 6.24 10.29 -1.41
C LEU A 187 6.09 11.45 -2.39
N GLU A 188 4.91 11.54 -2.97
CA GLU A 188 4.47 12.70 -3.75
C GLU A 188 4.05 13.83 -2.82
N PHE A 189 4.57 15.01 -3.13
CA PHE A 189 4.24 16.28 -2.51
C PHE A 189 3.67 17.24 -3.53
N PHE A 190 2.73 18.06 -3.08
CA PHE A 190 2.17 19.16 -3.85
C PHE A 190 2.07 20.40 -2.96
N ARG A 191 1.87 21.57 -3.59
CA ARG A 191 1.53 22.79 -2.86
C ARG A 191 0.55 23.64 -3.65
N HIS A 192 -0.22 24.46 -2.95
CA HIS A 192 -1.11 25.44 -3.58
C HIS A 192 -0.45 26.82 -3.57
N GLY A 193 -0.10 27.36 -4.74
CA GLY A 193 0.60 28.64 -4.87
C GLY A 193 1.95 28.63 -4.14
N GLN A 194 2.13 29.55 -3.19
CA GLN A 194 3.32 29.64 -2.33
C GLN A 194 3.10 29.02 -0.94
N GLY A 195 2.08 28.16 -0.79
CA GLY A 195 1.78 27.45 0.46
C GLY A 195 2.79 26.34 0.80
N ALA A 196 2.55 25.67 1.92
CA ALA A 196 3.37 24.55 2.38
C ALA A 196 3.30 23.37 1.41
N TRP A 197 4.38 22.57 1.39
CA TRP A 197 4.41 21.29 0.68
C TRP A 197 3.66 20.23 1.49
N LEU A 198 2.59 19.70 0.92
CA LEU A 198 1.72 18.70 1.53
C LEU A 198 1.91 17.36 0.80
N SER A 199 1.95 16.26 1.53
CA SER A 199 1.98 14.94 0.90
C SER A 199 0.58 14.43 0.66
N GLY A 200 0.28 14.12 -0.60
CA GLY A 200 -0.96 13.42 -0.98
C GLY A 200 -0.85 11.90 -0.84
N SER A 201 0.34 11.38 -0.51
CA SER A 201 0.69 9.96 -0.61
C SER A 201 1.33 9.39 0.67
N ALA A 202 1.27 10.10 1.80
CA ALA A 202 1.80 9.64 3.09
C ALA A 202 1.14 8.32 3.59
N ASN A 203 -0.05 7.99 3.09
CA ASN A 203 -0.71 6.70 3.31
C ASN A 203 0.11 5.51 2.77
N SER A 204 0.96 5.73 1.76
CA SER A 204 1.88 4.69 1.27
C SER A 204 2.97 4.33 2.29
N LEU A 205 3.46 5.32 3.04
CA LEU A 205 4.38 5.12 4.15
C LEU A 205 3.68 4.48 5.35
N GLU A 206 2.47 4.93 5.69
CA GLU A 206 1.60 4.26 6.66
C GLU A 206 1.49 2.75 6.37
N ALA A 207 1.11 2.38 5.13
CA ALA A 207 0.92 0.98 4.76
C ALA A 207 2.20 0.16 4.95
N LYS A 208 3.36 0.69 4.54
CA LYS A 208 4.66 0.02 4.71
C LYS A 208 5.06 -0.10 6.19
N LEU A 209 4.72 0.86 7.04
CA LEU A 209 4.95 0.79 8.48
C LEU A 209 4.05 -0.28 9.11
N LEU A 210 2.75 -0.29 8.78
CA LEU A 210 1.83 -1.32 9.28
C LEU A 210 2.28 -2.72 8.86
N ASP A 211 2.62 -2.94 7.59
CA ASP A 211 3.13 -4.23 7.09
C ASP A 211 4.44 -4.65 7.78
N ALA A 212 5.26 -3.71 8.26
CA ALA A 212 6.50 -4.02 8.95
C ALA A 212 6.29 -4.50 10.40
N PHE A 213 5.20 -4.10 11.06
CA PHE A 213 4.89 -4.44 12.45
C PHE A 213 3.80 -5.52 12.57
N ILE A 214 2.84 -5.52 11.64
CA ILE A 214 1.66 -6.41 11.60
C ILE A 214 1.61 -7.07 10.20
N PRO A 215 2.50 -8.02 9.90
CA PRO A 215 2.70 -8.51 8.54
C PRO A 215 1.64 -9.53 8.09
N TYR A 216 0.72 -9.95 8.97
CA TYR A 216 -0.17 -11.10 8.76
C TYR A 216 -1.04 -10.98 7.52
N HIS A 217 -1.72 -9.85 7.30
CA HIS A 217 -2.52 -9.66 6.09
C HIS A 217 -1.66 -9.72 4.81
N GLY A 218 -0.46 -9.14 4.85
CA GLY A 218 0.50 -9.23 3.74
C GLY A 218 0.99 -10.67 3.52
N TRP A 219 1.18 -11.44 4.59
CA TRP A 219 1.56 -12.85 4.52
C TRP A 219 0.42 -13.74 4.02
N ASP A 220 -0.82 -13.49 4.45
CA ASP A 220 -2.02 -14.19 3.96
C ASP A 220 -2.18 -13.98 2.45
N ARG A 221 -2.10 -12.73 2.00
CA ARG A 221 -2.11 -12.41 0.57
C ARG A 221 -0.96 -13.12 -0.15
N ARG A 222 0.26 -13.09 0.40
CA ARG A 222 1.41 -13.76 -0.20
C ARG A 222 1.22 -15.28 -0.31
N MET A 223 0.66 -15.94 0.71
CA MET A 223 0.37 -17.38 0.64
C MET A 223 -0.65 -17.68 -0.46
N LEU A 224 -1.70 -16.87 -0.55
CA LEU A 224 -2.71 -17.00 -1.60
C LEU A 224 -2.13 -16.77 -3.01
N GLU A 225 -1.21 -15.82 -3.14
CA GLU A 225 -0.44 -15.56 -4.37
C GLU A 225 0.50 -16.74 -4.72
N GLU A 226 1.19 -17.32 -3.73
CA GLU A 226 2.07 -18.48 -3.90
C GLU A 226 1.31 -19.78 -4.22
N GLU A 227 0.05 -19.88 -3.79
CA GLU A 227 -0.85 -21.02 -4.06
C GLU A 227 -1.64 -20.87 -5.37
N ALA A 228 -1.67 -19.66 -5.94
CA ALA A 228 -2.35 -19.42 -7.21
C ALA A 228 -1.74 -20.30 -8.31
N PRO A 229 -2.57 -20.97 -9.15
CA PRO A 229 -2.07 -21.71 -10.29
C PRO A 229 -1.22 -20.82 -11.19
N THR A 230 -0.05 -21.32 -11.59
CA THR A 230 0.78 -20.62 -12.57
C THR A 230 0.14 -20.74 -13.95
N LEU A 231 -0.52 -19.67 -14.41
CA LEU A 231 -1.21 -19.63 -15.71
C LEU A 231 -0.37 -18.89 -16.75
N THR A 232 0.18 -17.73 -16.37
CA THR A 232 1.02 -16.87 -17.22
C THR A 232 2.49 -16.84 -16.77
N GLY A 233 2.79 -17.28 -15.55
CA GLY A 233 4.11 -17.11 -14.94
C GLY A 233 4.27 -15.79 -14.19
N SER A 234 3.26 -14.92 -14.19
CA SER A 234 3.24 -13.67 -13.44
C SER A 234 2.16 -13.71 -12.36
N VAL A 235 2.59 -13.55 -11.10
CA VAL A 235 1.68 -13.46 -9.93
C VAL A 235 0.66 -12.33 -10.11
N ALA A 236 1.06 -11.22 -10.74
CA ALA A 236 0.18 -10.08 -10.99
C ALA A 236 -1.00 -10.40 -11.93
N CYS A 237 -0.88 -11.46 -12.75
CA CYS A 237 -1.95 -11.95 -13.62
C CYS A 237 -2.68 -13.14 -12.97
N ASP A 238 -1.90 -14.08 -12.45
CA ASP A 238 -2.37 -15.39 -12.02
C ASP A 238 -3.23 -15.30 -10.75
N TRP A 239 -2.86 -14.42 -9.82
CA TRP A 239 -3.62 -14.22 -8.58
C TRP A 239 -5.00 -13.58 -8.82
N PRO A 240 -5.14 -12.43 -9.52
CA PRO A 240 -6.46 -11.87 -9.82
C PRO A 240 -7.39 -12.84 -10.57
N LEU A 241 -6.85 -13.60 -11.53
CA LEU A 241 -7.59 -14.63 -12.25
C LEU A 241 -8.04 -15.76 -11.32
N HIS A 242 -7.14 -16.28 -10.48
CA HIS A 242 -7.47 -17.33 -9.53
C HIS A 242 -8.52 -16.90 -8.51
N ARG A 243 -8.37 -15.72 -7.91
CA ARG A 243 -9.32 -15.14 -6.95
C ARG A 243 -10.70 -14.98 -7.59
N LEU A 244 -10.76 -14.40 -8.78
CA LEU A 244 -12.02 -14.19 -9.48
C LEU A 244 -12.68 -15.52 -9.87
N ARG A 245 -11.91 -16.51 -10.34
CA ARG A 245 -12.44 -17.85 -10.66
C ARG A 245 -13.13 -18.48 -9.46
N ASN A 246 -12.49 -18.43 -8.29
CA ASN A 246 -13.03 -18.97 -7.06
C ASN A 246 -14.32 -18.23 -6.66
N CYS A 247 -14.33 -16.91 -6.77
CA CYS A 247 -15.50 -16.09 -6.49
C CYS A 247 -16.68 -16.38 -7.44
N VAL A 248 -16.42 -16.45 -8.77
CA VAL A 248 -17.46 -16.79 -9.76
C VAL A 248 -18.01 -18.18 -9.50
N SER A 249 -17.15 -19.14 -9.17
CA SER A 249 -17.58 -20.52 -8.87
C SER A 249 -18.49 -20.59 -7.64
N GLN A 250 -18.30 -19.71 -6.64
CA GLN A 250 -19.10 -19.67 -5.43
C GLN A 250 -20.38 -18.83 -5.57
N GLN A 251 -20.29 -17.63 -6.16
CA GLN A 251 -21.39 -16.66 -6.16
C GLN A 251 -22.21 -16.65 -7.45
N ALA A 252 -21.61 -17.03 -8.59
CA ALA A 252 -22.27 -17.00 -9.89
C ALA A 252 -21.82 -18.18 -10.78
N PRO A 253 -22.07 -19.44 -10.35
CA PRO A 253 -21.55 -20.62 -11.05
C PRO A 253 -21.99 -20.71 -12.52
N HIS A 254 -23.18 -20.16 -12.85
CA HIS A 254 -23.67 -20.06 -14.22
C HIS A 254 -22.79 -19.17 -15.14
N ARG A 255 -21.96 -18.28 -14.57
CA ARG A 255 -21.01 -17.42 -15.31
C ARG A 255 -19.62 -18.05 -15.48
N ILE A 256 -19.38 -19.26 -14.97
CA ILE A 256 -18.04 -19.87 -15.03
C ILE A 256 -17.55 -20.09 -16.46
N GLY A 257 -18.45 -20.39 -17.40
CA GLY A 257 -18.11 -20.52 -18.83
C GLY A 257 -17.60 -19.21 -19.43
N HIS A 258 -18.24 -18.08 -19.10
CA HIS A 258 -17.80 -16.75 -19.53
C HIS A 258 -16.45 -16.37 -18.93
N PHE A 259 -16.25 -16.66 -17.64
CA PHE A 259 -14.97 -16.48 -16.98
C PHE A 259 -13.85 -17.30 -17.66
N ASN A 260 -14.10 -18.57 -17.98
CA ASN A 260 -13.10 -19.43 -18.64
C ASN A 260 -12.74 -18.92 -20.03
N ALA A 261 -13.70 -18.39 -20.79
CA ALA A 261 -13.45 -17.78 -22.10
C ALA A 261 -12.56 -16.53 -21.96
N LEU A 262 -12.87 -15.65 -21.01
CA LEU A 262 -12.07 -14.47 -20.73
C LEU A 262 -10.65 -14.83 -20.25
N GLN A 263 -10.52 -15.83 -19.37
CA GLN A 263 -9.22 -16.33 -18.95
C GLN A 263 -8.40 -16.81 -20.16
N ALA A 264 -9.02 -17.51 -21.11
CA ALA A 264 -8.33 -17.96 -22.32
C ALA A 264 -7.87 -16.78 -23.20
N GLU A 265 -8.67 -15.72 -23.35
CA GLU A 265 -8.28 -14.51 -24.09
C GLU A 265 -7.09 -13.79 -23.43
N ILE A 266 -7.11 -13.65 -22.10
CA ILE A 266 -6.00 -13.06 -21.34
C ILE A 266 -4.73 -13.90 -21.48
N LEU A 267 -4.86 -15.22 -21.41
CA LEU A 267 -3.72 -16.14 -21.57
C LEU A 267 -3.15 -16.08 -22.99
N ASP A 268 -3.99 -15.93 -24.01
CA ASP A 268 -3.54 -15.78 -25.39
C ASP A 268 -2.82 -14.44 -25.60
N ALA A 269 -3.39 -13.34 -25.07
CA ALA A 269 -2.76 -12.02 -25.13
C ALA A 269 -1.41 -11.96 -24.41
N ALA A 270 -1.25 -12.71 -23.31
CA ALA A 270 -0.01 -12.78 -22.55
C ALA A 270 1.12 -13.54 -23.28
N LYS A 271 0.82 -14.31 -24.34
CA LYS A 271 1.84 -15.12 -25.04
C LYS A 271 2.91 -14.24 -25.67
N GLY A 272 4.17 -14.55 -25.35
CA GLY A 272 5.32 -13.88 -25.94
C GLY A 272 5.66 -12.51 -25.32
N MET A 273 4.94 -12.08 -24.29
CA MET A 273 5.31 -10.91 -23.49
C MET A 273 6.54 -11.23 -22.62
N ASP A 274 7.43 -10.26 -22.47
CA ASP A 274 8.46 -10.31 -21.43
C ASP A 274 7.87 -9.99 -20.03
N GLU A 275 8.67 -10.18 -18.98
CA GLU A 275 8.24 -9.98 -17.59
C GLU A 275 7.70 -8.56 -17.32
N HIS A 276 8.32 -7.52 -17.89
CA HIS A 276 7.90 -6.14 -17.67
C HIS A 276 6.62 -5.81 -18.43
N GLN A 277 6.49 -6.29 -19.66
CA GLN A 277 5.30 -6.16 -20.49
C GLN A 277 4.11 -6.88 -19.83
N LEU A 278 4.33 -8.10 -19.35
CA LEU A 278 3.31 -8.90 -18.68
C LEU A 278 2.85 -8.24 -17.37
N LEU A 279 3.78 -7.74 -16.56
CA LEU A 279 3.46 -6.98 -15.35
C LEU A 279 2.62 -5.73 -15.66
N THR A 280 3.01 -4.97 -16.69
CA THR A 280 2.30 -3.76 -17.11
C THR A 280 0.90 -4.08 -17.64
N TYR A 281 0.78 -5.09 -18.49
CA TYR A 281 -0.48 -5.58 -19.04
C TYR A 281 -1.44 -6.01 -17.91
N CYS A 282 -0.96 -6.78 -16.94
CA CYS A 282 -1.82 -7.29 -15.89
C CYS A 282 -2.26 -6.23 -14.88
N ASN A 283 -1.37 -5.29 -14.52
CA ASN A 283 -1.71 -4.20 -13.63
C ASN A 283 -2.67 -3.18 -14.28
N ASN A 284 -2.48 -2.88 -15.56
CA ASN A 284 -3.18 -1.76 -16.21
C ASN A 284 -4.39 -2.18 -17.04
N GLN A 285 -4.45 -3.44 -17.51
CA GLN A 285 -5.52 -3.92 -18.37
C GLN A 285 -6.32 -5.03 -17.69
N VAL A 286 -5.65 -6.10 -17.24
CA VAL A 286 -6.36 -7.26 -16.67
C VAL A 286 -7.06 -6.89 -15.37
N SER A 287 -6.34 -6.39 -14.37
CA SER A 287 -6.91 -6.12 -13.05
C SER A 287 -8.09 -5.12 -13.09
N PRO A 288 -8.02 -3.99 -13.83
CA PRO A 288 -9.15 -3.08 -13.97
C PRO A 288 -10.32 -3.69 -14.76
N TYR A 289 -10.04 -4.46 -15.81
CA TYR A 289 -11.07 -5.09 -16.63
C TYR A 289 -11.86 -6.16 -15.85
N LEU A 290 -11.16 -7.00 -15.08
CA LEU A 290 -11.79 -7.96 -14.18
C LEU A 290 -12.67 -7.27 -13.13
N HIS A 291 -12.21 -6.14 -12.59
CA HIS A 291 -13.00 -5.35 -11.65
C HIS A 291 -14.28 -4.79 -12.27
N PHE A 292 -14.23 -4.31 -13.52
CA PHE A 292 -15.39 -3.79 -14.23
C PHE A 292 -16.42 -4.90 -14.56
N GLU A 293 -15.97 -5.97 -15.21
CA GLU A 293 -16.81 -7.08 -15.73
C GLU A 293 -17.54 -7.86 -14.61
N TYR A 294 -16.99 -7.81 -13.40
CA TYR A 294 -17.52 -8.51 -12.22
C TYR A 294 -17.77 -7.58 -11.03
N SER A 295 -17.97 -6.28 -11.28
CA SER A 295 -18.22 -5.24 -10.27
C SER A 295 -19.42 -5.48 -9.34
N GLY A 296 -20.30 -6.44 -9.68
CA GLY A 296 -21.43 -6.88 -8.84
C GLY A 296 -21.17 -8.10 -7.95
N LEU A 297 -19.97 -8.72 -8.02
CA LEU A 297 -19.60 -9.83 -7.14
C LEU A 297 -18.85 -9.29 -5.91
N THR A 298 -19.28 -9.69 -4.72
CA THR A 298 -18.63 -9.33 -3.45
C THR A 298 -17.57 -10.38 -3.11
N CYS A 299 -16.47 -10.37 -3.85
CA CYS A 299 -15.36 -11.30 -3.63
C CYS A 299 -14.49 -10.81 -2.45
N PRO A 300 -14.34 -11.56 -1.34
CA PRO A 300 -13.39 -11.22 -0.28
C PRO A 300 -11.95 -11.18 -0.80
#